data_AF-A0A4S2DKR3-F1
#
_entry.id   AF-A0A4S2DKR3-F1
#
_cell.length_a   1.000
_cell.length_b   1.000
_cell.length_c   1.000
_cell.angle_alpha   90.00
_cell.angle_beta   90.00
_cell.angle_gamma   90.00
#
_symmetry.space_group_name_H-M   'P 1'
#
loop_
_entity.id
_entity.type
_entity.pdbx_description
1 polymer ?
#
loop_
_entity_poly.entity_id
_entity_poly.type
_entity_poly.pdbx_seq_one_letter_code
_entity_poly.pdbx_strand_id
1 'polypeptide(L)'
;MNIKFIGSGIRREVDDLVFQICENIRIRLSDINNEIEVGYNYRTLNEELSCDIDEKYEDDVLFAESNIDINNLNIKIDLKKLTYKDDKVNIFVNIVYKNSVIGEDENISEEQQNFMYEVKVAISKAVSKYVNSINWIYDDQNGYMSQKLYLKVYELENKFRGLINEYMLKQFGEDWFASKISSEFNTKSKEYGEWYNTKYKTLNHIKSELFNLQTRDLISMLKESYENDELSKVGKPVNLIKNILKDSANKIISKDILEIETLWDKYFKEILGENMESIWTEFSNMRNIIAHNKVISKEFYHDMVDRIDELSISLERSRENINVLIKSQEEKLIKQQRAEAYSELILEEVDFSSYEDDDEVIDKIFSDGELGHLYCVIEEKARKLEISYEELRDLLEEINFEYDEEEKFLEFKEKLLLINDIFNEENKIIISELINTTEKNNIIQEVANYLSNIVNAKINEIDECMDSISWSDEFSDGKNIFSYRTLNNDLFSVNINGWFCIGRGEASEIYIDYTNNSLILERGGIDISFGDYEQHEDGYHMPTQGQYFEVNVEKLYTKIEDDVCKITSNINDIYERISNIIY
;
A
#
# COMPACT_ATOMS: atom_id res chain seq x y z
N MET A 1 36.08 -9.40 46.00
CA MET A 1 36.04 -8.15 45.22
C MET A 1 37.24 -7.31 45.59
N ASN A 2 37.88 -6.67 44.62
CA ASN A 2 39.18 -6.05 44.76
C ASN A 2 39.21 -4.69 44.06
N ILE A 3 39.72 -3.68 44.75
CA ILE A 3 39.82 -2.31 44.27
C ILE A 3 41.23 -1.80 44.55
N LYS A 4 41.92 -1.35 43.51
CA LYS A 4 43.31 -0.87 43.56
C LYS A 4 43.43 0.46 42.85
N PHE A 5 44.05 1.42 43.50
CA PHE A 5 44.41 2.69 42.89
C PHE A 5 45.72 3.24 43.47
N ILE A 6 46.31 4.19 42.75
CA ILE A 6 47.54 4.88 43.14
C ILE A 6 47.25 6.38 43.22
N GLY A 7 47.45 6.96 44.39
CA GLY A 7 47.57 8.41 44.54
C GLY A 7 48.98 8.86 44.21
N SER A 8 49.15 9.84 43.32
CA SER A 8 50.46 10.30 42.86
C SER A 8 50.68 11.79 43.08
N GLY A 9 51.90 12.15 43.47
CA GLY A 9 52.34 13.52 43.75
C GLY A 9 51.79 14.03 45.09
N ILE A 10 52.52 14.91 45.77
CA ILE A 10 52.14 15.42 47.09
C ILE A 10 51.70 16.88 46.98
N ARG A 11 50.55 17.22 47.59
CA ARG A 11 50.02 18.60 47.63
C ARG A 11 50.64 19.47 48.73
N ARG A 12 51.18 18.88 49.80
CA ARG A 12 51.76 19.55 50.97
C ARG A 12 52.85 18.67 51.59
N GLU A 13 53.97 19.22 52.02
CA GLU A 13 54.91 18.50 52.89
C GLU A 13 54.20 18.24 54.23
N VAL A 14 53.92 16.97 54.52
CA VAL A 14 53.22 16.55 55.74
C VAL A 14 54.01 15.39 56.32
N ASP A 15 54.46 15.56 57.56
CA ASP A 15 55.02 14.47 58.36
C ASP A 15 53.94 13.40 58.60
N ASP A 16 54.29 12.13 58.52
CA ASP A 16 53.37 11.00 58.69
C ASP A 16 52.16 11.00 57.73
N LEU A 17 52.41 11.26 56.45
CA LEU A 17 51.41 11.26 55.38
C LEU A 17 50.46 10.05 55.42
N VAL A 18 50.97 8.83 55.66
CA VAL A 18 50.14 7.61 55.72
C VAL A 18 49.20 7.65 56.92
N PHE A 19 49.66 8.10 58.08
CA PHE A 19 48.83 8.25 59.28
C PHE A 19 47.68 9.24 59.05
N GLN A 20 47.98 10.41 58.47
CA GLN A 20 46.97 11.43 58.15
C GLN A 20 45.92 10.94 57.15
N ILE A 21 46.33 10.14 56.17
CA ILE A 21 45.39 9.49 55.24
C ILE A 21 44.50 8.50 56.00
N CYS A 22 45.07 7.67 56.88
CA CYS A 22 44.33 6.70 57.68
C CYS A 22 43.29 7.34 58.60
N GLU A 23 43.63 8.43 59.29
CA GLU A 23 42.68 9.17 60.13
C GLU A 23 41.53 9.78 59.31
N ASN A 24 41.84 10.31 58.13
CA ASN A 24 40.81 10.81 57.22
C ASN A 24 39.92 9.69 56.65
N ILE A 25 40.49 8.50 56.39
CA ILE A 25 39.70 7.32 56.03
C ILE A 25 38.77 6.96 57.18
N ARG A 26 39.28 6.87 58.42
CA ARG A 26 38.49 6.54 59.61
C ARG A 26 37.29 7.45 59.76
N ILE A 27 37.50 8.77 59.73
CA ILE A 27 36.41 9.76 59.82
C ILE A 27 35.35 9.52 58.74
N ARG A 28 35.77 9.37 57.47
CA ARG A 28 34.84 9.21 56.35
C ARG A 28 34.10 7.88 56.34
N LEU A 29 34.71 6.82 56.85
CA LEU A 29 34.04 5.54 56.99
C LEU A 29 33.03 5.57 58.14
N SER A 30 33.37 6.20 59.28
CA SER A 30 32.40 6.43 60.36
C SER A 30 31.20 7.28 59.91
N ASP A 31 31.42 8.27 59.01
CA ASP A 31 30.32 9.04 58.42
C ASP A 31 29.37 8.19 57.55
N ILE A 32 29.85 7.08 56.97
CA ILE A 32 29.01 6.14 56.20
C ILE A 32 28.20 5.27 57.16
N ASN A 33 28.85 4.71 58.18
CA ASN A 33 28.18 3.98 59.24
C ASN A 33 28.95 4.15 60.55
N ASN A 34 28.29 4.71 61.57
CA ASN A 34 28.86 5.01 62.88
C ASN A 34 29.32 3.76 63.64
N GLU A 35 28.88 2.57 63.23
CA GLU A 35 29.31 1.29 63.79
C GLU A 35 30.67 0.83 63.23
N ILE A 36 31.21 1.49 62.19
CA ILE A 36 32.53 1.18 61.65
C ILE A 36 33.62 1.71 62.58
N GLU A 37 34.26 0.78 63.29
CA GLU A 37 35.53 1.04 63.99
C GLU A 37 36.71 0.62 63.11
N VAL A 38 37.53 1.60 62.72
CA VAL A 38 38.74 1.36 61.91
C VAL A 38 39.97 1.50 62.78
N GLY A 39 40.65 0.37 63.04
CA GLY A 39 41.98 0.33 63.62
C GLY A 39 43.03 -0.01 62.56
N TYR A 40 44.13 0.75 62.51
CA TYR A 40 45.24 0.47 61.60
C TYR A 40 46.43 -0.11 62.35
N ASN A 41 46.99 -1.17 61.78
CA ASN A 41 48.32 -1.67 62.14
C ASN A 41 49.33 -0.98 61.22
N TYR A 42 50.19 -0.14 61.81
CA TYR A 42 51.24 0.57 61.10
C TYR A 42 52.52 -0.24 61.07
N ARG A 43 53.26 -0.17 59.97
CA ARG A 43 54.65 -0.65 59.90
C ARG A 43 55.56 0.47 59.41
N THR A 44 56.67 0.65 60.11
CA THR A 44 57.66 1.69 59.82
C THR A 44 58.74 1.17 58.87
N LEU A 45 59.58 2.08 58.37
CA LEU A 45 60.70 1.77 57.50
C LEU A 45 61.66 0.71 58.11
N ASN A 46 61.93 0.79 59.42
CA ASN A 46 62.84 -0.14 60.12
C ASN A 46 62.31 -1.59 60.11
N GLU A 47 61.01 -1.76 60.34
CA GLU A 47 60.39 -3.09 60.37
C GLU A 47 60.38 -3.78 58.99
N GLU A 48 60.22 -3.01 57.90
CA GLU A 48 60.23 -3.57 56.54
C GLU A 48 61.64 -3.93 56.05
N LEU A 49 62.67 -3.15 56.41
CA LEU A 49 64.04 -3.37 55.92
C LEU A 49 64.89 -4.31 56.79
N SER A 50 64.44 -4.65 58.01
CA SER A 50 65.17 -5.53 58.94
C SER A 50 66.61 -5.05 59.21
N CYS A 51 66.84 -3.75 59.25
CA CYS A 51 68.16 -3.14 59.49
C CYS A 51 68.08 -1.94 60.44
N ASP A 52 69.19 -1.65 61.13
CA ASP A 52 69.34 -0.44 61.94
C ASP A 52 69.60 0.75 61.00
N ILE A 53 68.64 1.67 60.90
CA ILE A 53 68.70 2.88 60.06
C ILE A 53 68.99 4.09 60.98
N ASP A 54 69.63 5.14 60.45
CA ASP A 54 69.89 6.39 61.18
C ASP A 54 68.63 6.95 61.89
N GLU A 55 68.78 7.45 63.13
CA GLU A 55 67.75 8.06 64.01
C GLU A 55 66.81 9.07 63.29
N LYS A 56 67.23 9.62 62.15
CA LYS A 56 66.47 10.59 61.37
C LYS A 56 65.29 9.99 60.56
N TYR A 57 65.23 8.67 60.39
CA TYR A 57 64.20 7.99 59.59
C TYR A 57 63.45 6.88 60.36
N GLU A 58 63.62 6.77 61.69
CA GLU A 58 63.11 5.65 62.48
C GLU A 58 61.57 5.57 62.55
N ASP A 59 60.87 6.70 62.38
CA ASP A 59 59.42 6.80 62.63
C ASP A 59 58.54 6.94 61.37
N ASP A 60 59.13 6.88 60.16
CA ASP A 60 58.39 7.09 58.91
C ASP A 60 57.42 5.91 58.63
N VAL A 61 56.10 6.13 58.83
CA VAL A 61 55.07 5.12 58.51
C VAL A 61 54.99 4.90 56.99
N LEU A 62 55.33 3.69 56.54
CA LEU A 62 55.30 3.32 55.13
C LEU A 62 54.12 2.44 54.76
N PHE A 63 53.60 1.67 55.70
CA PHE A 63 52.53 0.72 55.47
C PHE A 63 51.47 0.83 56.57
N ALA A 64 50.20 0.74 56.19
CA ALA A 64 49.09 0.66 57.12
C ALA A 64 48.09 -0.39 56.63
N GLU A 65 47.67 -1.28 57.52
CA GLU A 65 46.69 -2.32 57.24
C GLU A 65 45.56 -2.25 58.24
N SER A 66 44.32 -2.31 57.75
CA SER A 66 43.12 -2.42 58.58
C SER A 66 42.23 -3.55 58.08
N ASN A 67 41.57 -4.24 59.00
CA ASN A 67 40.50 -5.18 58.70
C ASN A 67 39.24 -4.69 59.41
N ILE A 68 38.17 -4.49 58.65
CA ILE A 68 36.89 -4.02 59.12
C ILE A 68 35.89 -5.15 58.92
N ASP A 69 35.22 -5.57 59.99
CA ASP A 69 34.12 -6.53 59.94
C ASP A 69 32.80 -5.78 60.17
N ILE A 70 31.99 -5.63 59.12
CA ILE A 70 30.68 -4.97 59.22
C ILE A 70 29.67 -5.61 58.27
N ASN A 71 28.42 -5.79 58.69
CA ASN A 71 27.35 -6.38 57.86
C ASN A 71 27.72 -7.73 57.20
N ASN A 72 28.42 -8.61 57.92
CA ASN A 72 29.01 -9.86 57.41
C ASN A 72 30.07 -9.68 56.30
N LEU A 73 30.63 -8.47 56.17
CA LEU A 73 31.67 -8.12 55.21
C LEU A 73 33.00 -8.00 55.93
N ASN A 74 33.99 -8.78 55.48
CA ASN A 74 35.38 -8.58 55.87
C ASN A 74 36.08 -7.72 54.81
N ILE A 75 36.36 -6.47 55.16
CA ILE A 75 37.01 -5.48 54.29
C ILE A 75 38.42 -5.25 54.82
N LYS A 76 39.40 -5.64 54.01
CA LYS A 76 40.81 -5.35 54.24
C LYS A 76 41.23 -4.12 53.45
N ILE A 77 41.87 -3.17 54.11
CA ILE A 77 42.42 -1.95 53.52
C ILE A 77 43.92 -1.93 53.75
N ASP A 78 44.70 -1.98 52.68
CA ASP A 78 46.15 -1.81 52.70
C ASP A 78 46.54 -0.48 52.06
N LEU A 79 47.39 0.28 52.74
CA LEU A 79 48.03 1.48 52.23
C LEU A 79 49.54 1.29 52.23
N LYS A 80 50.20 1.68 51.14
CA LYS A 80 51.66 1.65 51.02
C LYS A 80 52.20 2.93 50.39
N LYS A 81 53.07 3.65 51.09
CA LYS A 81 53.82 4.80 50.58
C LYS A 81 55.10 4.31 49.91
N LEU A 82 55.31 4.71 48.65
CA LEU A 82 56.54 4.46 47.90
C LEU A 82 57.00 5.74 47.21
N THR A 83 58.25 6.10 47.47
CA THR A 83 58.90 7.27 46.84
C THR A 83 59.82 6.80 45.72
N TYR A 84 59.67 7.40 44.54
CA TYR A 84 60.45 7.11 43.33
C TYR A 84 61.14 8.37 42.85
N LYS A 85 62.48 8.43 42.94
CA LYS A 85 63.24 9.69 42.80
C LYS A 85 62.86 10.67 43.92
N ASP A 86 63.67 11.71 44.12
CA ASP A 86 63.58 12.57 45.31
C ASP A 86 62.25 13.34 45.44
N ASP A 87 61.41 13.37 44.40
CA ASP A 87 60.19 14.18 44.32
C ASP A 87 58.88 13.44 44.03
N LYS A 88 58.89 12.12 43.71
CA LYS A 88 57.66 11.40 43.32
C LYS A 88 57.21 10.40 44.36
N VAL A 89 56.27 10.81 45.20
CA VAL A 89 55.63 9.91 46.15
C VAL A 89 54.33 9.36 45.58
N ASN A 90 54.16 8.04 45.73
CA ASN A 90 52.99 7.27 45.36
C ASN A 90 52.40 6.60 46.60
N ILE A 91 51.08 6.72 46.77
CA ILE A 91 50.31 6.01 47.77
C ILE A 91 49.52 4.91 47.07
N PHE A 92 49.93 3.67 47.24
CA PHE A 92 49.22 2.49 46.77
C PHE A 92 48.13 2.15 47.76
N VAL A 93 46.91 2.01 47.27
CA VAL A 93 45.77 1.59 48.08
C VAL A 93 45.17 0.33 47.48
N ASN A 94 44.96 -0.66 48.34
CA ASN A 94 44.35 -1.93 48.00
C ASN A 94 43.21 -2.20 48.97
N ILE A 95 41.98 -2.29 48.45
CA ILE A 95 40.77 -2.60 49.22
C ILE A 95 40.29 -3.97 48.76
N VAL A 96 40.27 -4.93 49.67
CA VAL A 96 39.87 -6.30 49.39
C VAL A 96 38.67 -6.64 50.25
N TYR A 97 37.59 -7.02 49.58
CA TYR A 97 36.40 -7.58 50.19
C TYR A 97 36.40 -9.11 50.06
N LYS A 98 36.19 -9.79 51.19
CA LYS A 98 35.93 -11.23 51.27
C LYS A 98 34.59 -11.46 51.97
N ASN A 99 33.75 -12.30 51.36
CA ASN A 99 32.53 -12.78 51.99
C ASN A 99 32.93 -13.84 53.04
N SER A 100 32.42 -13.71 54.26
CA SER A 100 32.76 -14.61 55.39
C SER A 100 31.95 -15.91 55.40
N VAL A 101 30.98 -16.08 54.50
CA VAL A 101 30.17 -17.30 54.41
C VAL A 101 30.95 -18.40 53.70
N ILE A 102 31.29 -19.45 54.45
CA ILE A 102 32.00 -20.64 53.96
C ILE A 102 30.95 -21.56 53.31
N GLY A 103 31.03 -21.71 51.99
CA GLY A 103 30.26 -22.69 51.22
C GLY A 103 29.39 -22.04 50.14
N GLU A 104 29.74 -22.32 48.89
CA GLU A 104 29.13 -21.85 47.63
C GLU A 104 29.53 -20.44 47.17
N ASP A 105 29.87 -20.33 45.88
CA ASP A 105 30.17 -19.10 45.13
C ASP A 105 28.91 -18.21 45.04
N GLU A 106 28.39 -17.74 46.17
CA GLU A 106 27.27 -16.80 46.18
C GLU A 106 27.76 -15.42 45.74
N ASN A 107 27.22 -14.97 44.60
CA ASN A 107 27.42 -13.63 44.06
C ASN A 107 27.15 -12.57 45.13
N ILE A 108 28.02 -11.56 45.20
CA ILE A 108 27.88 -10.39 46.07
C ILE A 108 26.52 -9.73 45.83
N SER A 109 25.75 -9.47 46.90
CA SER A 109 24.42 -8.86 46.78
C SER A 109 24.49 -7.41 46.30
N GLU A 110 23.39 -6.88 45.77
CA GLU A 110 23.34 -5.49 45.29
C GLU A 110 23.55 -4.47 46.42
N GLU A 111 23.07 -4.77 47.62
CA GLU A 111 23.32 -3.96 48.81
C GLU A 111 24.81 -3.92 49.17
N GLN A 112 25.49 -5.07 49.11
CA GLN A 112 26.93 -5.17 49.34
C GLN A 112 27.73 -4.42 48.27
N GLN A 113 27.31 -4.47 46.99
CA GLN A 113 27.93 -3.70 45.91
C GLN A 113 27.80 -2.19 46.10
N ASN A 114 26.62 -1.74 46.56
CA ASN A 114 26.37 -0.33 46.87
C ASN A 114 27.22 0.15 48.05
N PHE A 115 27.30 -0.64 49.12
CA PHE A 115 28.16 -0.32 50.26
C PHE A 115 29.64 -0.25 49.85
N MET A 116 30.12 -1.19 49.04
CA MET A 116 31.50 -1.16 48.54
C MET A 116 31.78 0.06 47.65
N TYR A 117 30.79 0.57 46.90
CA TYR A 117 30.92 1.85 46.19
C TYR A 117 31.16 3.01 47.16
N GLU A 118 30.39 3.09 48.25
CA GLU A 118 30.52 4.15 49.26
C GLU A 118 31.88 4.11 49.94
N VAL A 119 32.33 2.93 50.37
CA VAL A 119 33.67 2.70 50.93
C VAL A 119 34.77 3.13 49.95
N LYS A 120 34.67 2.72 48.68
CA LYS A 120 35.61 3.11 47.62
C LYS A 120 35.70 4.64 47.46
N VAL A 121 34.55 5.31 47.42
CA VAL A 121 34.47 6.77 47.27
C VAL A 121 35.02 7.48 48.51
N ALA A 122 34.71 7.03 49.71
CA ALA A 122 35.26 7.59 50.95
C ALA A 122 36.79 7.50 51.00
N ILE A 123 37.35 6.32 50.71
CA ILE A 123 38.80 6.08 50.77
C ILE A 123 39.53 6.88 49.68
N SER A 124 39.02 6.88 48.44
CA SER A 124 39.62 7.69 47.37
C SER A 124 39.54 9.19 47.64
N LYS A 125 38.45 9.70 48.23
CA LYS A 125 38.35 11.11 48.69
C LYS A 125 39.29 11.42 49.85
N ALA A 126 39.56 10.48 50.75
CA ALA A 126 40.54 10.66 51.81
C ALA A 126 41.95 10.86 51.24
N VAL A 127 42.34 10.00 50.30
CA VAL A 127 43.65 10.04 49.63
C VAL A 127 43.80 11.31 48.77
N SER A 128 42.77 11.68 47.99
CA SER A 128 42.82 12.83 47.07
C SER A 128 43.07 14.18 47.75
N LYS A 129 42.84 14.28 49.06
CA LYS A 129 43.17 15.48 49.86
C LYS A 129 44.67 15.74 49.90
N TYR A 130 45.49 14.69 49.85
CA TYR A 130 46.93 14.79 50.06
C TYR A 130 47.73 14.57 48.77
N VAL A 131 47.13 13.97 47.74
CA VAL A 131 47.79 13.68 46.46
C VAL A 131 47.34 14.58 45.31
N ASN A 132 48.18 14.75 44.29
CA ASN A 132 47.85 15.56 43.10
C ASN A 132 46.81 14.89 42.21
N SER A 133 46.97 13.59 41.95
CA SER A 133 46.08 12.79 41.09
C SER A 133 45.85 11.39 41.65
N ILE A 134 44.77 10.74 41.22
CA ILE A 134 44.46 9.33 41.49
C ILE A 134 44.38 8.59 40.17
N ASN A 135 45.08 7.45 40.07
CA ASN A 135 45.06 6.55 38.93
C ASN A 135 44.46 5.21 39.36
N TRP A 136 43.36 4.81 38.75
CA TRP A 136 42.75 3.50 38.97
C TRP A 136 43.60 2.41 38.30
N ILE A 137 43.86 1.32 39.03
CA ILE A 137 44.61 0.16 38.53
C ILE A 137 43.65 -0.99 38.27
N TYR A 138 42.73 -1.23 39.19
CA TYR A 138 41.73 -2.29 39.11
C TYR A 138 40.52 -1.96 39.97
N ASP A 139 39.32 -2.25 39.50
CA ASP A 139 38.09 -1.97 40.25
C ASP A 139 36.97 -2.96 39.87
N ASP A 140 36.82 -4.02 40.66
CA ASP A 140 35.73 -4.99 40.50
C ASP A 140 34.33 -4.34 40.64
N GLN A 141 34.22 -3.28 41.45
CA GLN A 141 32.95 -2.56 41.67
C GLN A 141 32.52 -1.85 40.39
N ASN A 142 33.45 -1.14 39.77
CA ASN A 142 33.22 -0.52 38.48
C ASN A 142 32.92 -1.57 37.41
N GLY A 143 33.61 -2.71 37.45
CA GLY A 143 33.35 -3.86 36.59
C GLY A 143 31.91 -4.35 36.70
N TYR A 144 31.40 -4.51 37.93
CA TYR A 144 30.02 -4.91 38.19
C TYR A 144 29.00 -3.92 37.59
N MET A 145 29.16 -2.62 37.84
CA MET A 145 28.29 -1.59 37.29
C MET A 145 28.35 -1.56 35.76
N SER A 146 29.56 -1.64 35.18
CA SER A 146 29.79 -1.64 33.74
C SER A 146 29.11 -2.84 33.06
N GLN A 147 29.24 -4.05 33.63
CA GLN A 147 28.60 -5.26 33.10
C GLN A 147 27.08 -5.16 33.09
N LYS A 148 26.47 -4.69 34.19
CA LYS A 148 25.02 -4.46 34.26
C LYS A 148 24.54 -3.46 33.20
N LEU A 149 25.23 -2.33 33.05
CA LEU A 149 24.88 -1.33 32.05
C LEU A 149 25.11 -1.85 30.62
N TYR A 150 26.18 -2.64 30.39
CA TYR A 150 26.49 -3.16 29.06
C TYR A 150 25.38 -4.07 28.52
N LEU A 151 24.80 -4.93 29.36
CA LEU A 151 23.66 -5.76 28.97
C LEU A 151 22.46 -4.90 28.52
N LYS A 152 22.11 -3.87 29.31
CA LYS A 152 21.01 -2.95 28.98
C LYS A 152 21.28 -2.15 27.71
N VAL A 153 22.51 -1.67 27.51
CA VAL A 153 22.94 -1.00 26.28
C VAL A 153 22.78 -1.92 25.08
N TYR A 154 23.26 -3.16 25.19
CA TYR A 154 23.18 -4.16 24.13
C TYR A 154 21.72 -4.42 23.72
N GLU A 155 20.83 -4.60 24.69
CA GLU A 155 19.40 -4.78 24.44
C GLU A 155 18.80 -3.59 23.69
N LEU A 156 19.03 -2.36 24.17
CA LEU A 156 18.50 -1.16 23.54
C LEU A 156 19.02 -0.95 22.12
N GLU A 157 20.32 -1.17 21.91
CA GLU A 157 20.96 -1.10 20.59
C GLU A 157 20.37 -2.09 19.58
N ASN A 158 20.03 -3.30 20.04
CA ASN A 158 19.39 -4.31 19.22
C ASN A 158 17.92 -3.98 18.95
N LYS A 159 17.20 -3.42 19.93
CA LYS A 159 15.83 -2.94 19.71
C LYS A 159 15.78 -1.90 18.60
N PHE A 160 16.69 -0.92 18.62
CA PHE A 160 16.68 0.10 17.58
C PHE A 160 17.05 -0.45 16.21
N ARG A 161 18.07 -1.32 16.13
CA ARG A 161 18.41 -2.01 14.87
C ARG A 161 17.27 -2.88 14.37
N GLY A 162 16.58 -3.59 15.27
CA GLY A 162 15.40 -4.39 14.96
C GLY A 162 14.27 -3.53 14.39
N LEU A 163 14.00 -2.38 14.98
CA LEU A 163 13.00 -1.43 14.50
C LEU A 163 13.34 -0.90 13.11
N ILE A 164 14.58 -0.46 12.88
CA ILE A 164 15.03 0.01 11.56
C ILE A 164 14.91 -1.11 10.53
N ASN A 165 15.43 -2.31 10.82
CA ASN A 165 15.35 -3.46 9.93
C ASN A 165 13.88 -3.80 9.59
N GLU A 166 13.02 -3.90 10.60
CA GLU A 166 11.62 -4.26 10.44
C GLU A 166 10.89 -3.25 9.54
N TYR A 167 11.09 -1.95 9.80
CA TYR A 167 10.52 -0.89 8.97
C TYR A 167 11.00 -0.99 7.51
N MET A 168 12.32 -1.03 7.32
CA MET A 168 12.91 -0.97 6.00
C MET A 168 12.60 -2.22 5.16
N LEU A 169 12.53 -3.40 5.78
CA LEU A 169 12.13 -4.64 5.10
C LEU A 169 10.66 -4.59 4.66
N LYS A 170 9.76 -4.12 5.53
CA LYS A 170 8.33 -4.00 5.20
C LYS A 170 8.07 -2.97 4.10
N GLN A 171 8.85 -1.89 4.06
CA GLN A 171 8.65 -0.79 3.12
C GLN A 171 9.41 -0.95 1.79
N PHE A 172 10.64 -1.47 1.82
CA PHE A 172 11.56 -1.47 0.67
C PHE A 172 12.07 -2.85 0.28
N GLY A 173 11.71 -3.90 1.02
CA GLY A 173 12.13 -5.27 0.73
C GLY A 173 13.57 -5.58 1.14
N GLU A 174 14.10 -6.73 0.71
CA GLU A 174 15.33 -7.31 1.27
C GLU A 174 16.62 -6.53 0.96
N ASP A 175 16.68 -5.82 -0.16
CA ASP A 175 17.90 -5.14 -0.64
C ASP A 175 17.92 -3.65 -0.27
N TRP A 176 17.08 -3.25 0.68
CA TRP A 176 16.97 -1.87 1.13
C TRP A 176 18.31 -1.27 1.57
N PHE A 177 19.20 -2.06 2.20
CA PHE A 177 20.48 -1.55 2.69
C PHE A 177 21.41 -1.21 1.52
N ALA A 178 21.48 -2.06 0.50
CA ALA A 178 22.32 -1.82 -0.67
C ALA A 178 21.76 -0.72 -1.59
N SER A 179 20.43 -0.60 -1.68
CA SER A 179 19.75 0.32 -2.60
C SER A 179 19.50 1.71 -2.01
N LYS A 180 19.00 1.78 -0.77
CA LYS A 180 18.53 3.03 -0.17
C LYS A 180 19.58 3.72 0.68
N ILE A 181 20.52 2.97 1.27
CA ILE A 181 21.51 3.56 2.17
C ILE A 181 22.69 4.15 1.40
N SER A 182 23.21 5.28 1.88
CA SER A 182 24.30 5.97 1.21
C SER A 182 25.56 5.11 1.04
N SER A 183 26.34 5.42 -0.01
CA SER A 183 27.56 4.69 -0.37
C SER A 183 28.61 4.69 0.73
N GLU A 184 28.66 5.75 1.54
CA GLU A 184 29.54 5.88 2.70
C GLU A 184 29.25 4.82 3.76
N PHE A 185 27.98 4.66 4.17
CA PHE A 185 27.60 3.67 5.18
C PHE A 185 27.65 2.24 4.65
N ASN A 186 27.36 2.03 3.37
CA ASN A 186 27.58 0.74 2.70
C ASN A 186 29.06 0.32 2.76
N THR A 187 29.97 1.24 2.43
CA THR A 187 31.42 0.98 2.49
C THR A 187 31.87 0.70 3.92
N LYS A 188 31.46 1.56 4.87
CA LYS A 188 31.78 1.43 6.29
C LYS A 188 31.33 0.10 6.88
N SER A 189 30.09 -0.31 6.57
CA SER A 189 29.54 -1.59 7.02
C SER A 189 30.35 -2.77 6.47
N LYS A 190 30.71 -2.73 5.18
CA LYS A 190 31.51 -3.75 4.53
C LYS A 190 32.90 -3.89 5.16
N GLU A 191 33.58 -2.76 5.39
CA GLU A 191 34.91 -2.74 6.04
C GLU A 191 34.88 -3.34 7.45
N TYR A 192 33.84 -3.01 8.24
CA TYR A 192 33.72 -3.53 9.61
C TYR A 192 33.32 -5.01 9.67
N GLY A 193 32.61 -5.51 8.65
CA GLY A 193 32.20 -6.92 8.55
C GLY A 193 33.22 -7.85 7.87
N GLU A 194 34.16 -7.30 7.08
CA GLU A 194 35.02 -8.08 6.18
C GLU A 194 35.81 -9.19 6.90
N TRP A 195 36.42 -8.86 8.04
CA TRP A 195 37.21 -9.83 8.81
C TRP A 195 36.36 -11.00 9.32
N TYR A 196 35.15 -10.73 9.84
CA TYR A 196 34.26 -11.76 10.37
C TYR A 196 33.72 -12.66 9.25
N ASN A 197 33.17 -12.04 8.19
CA ASN A 197 32.54 -12.75 7.08
C ASN A 197 33.52 -13.62 6.28
N THR A 198 34.79 -13.21 6.23
CA THR A 198 35.87 -14.00 5.60
C THR A 198 36.24 -15.21 6.45
N LYS A 199 36.28 -15.06 7.77
CA LYS A 199 36.78 -16.07 8.71
C LYS A 199 35.71 -17.09 9.14
N TYR A 200 34.47 -16.65 9.32
CA TYR A 200 33.37 -17.47 9.81
C TYR A 200 32.27 -17.50 8.74
N LYS A 201 31.79 -18.70 8.38
CA LYS A 201 30.84 -18.88 7.27
C LYS A 201 29.47 -19.42 7.67
N THR A 202 29.32 -19.89 8.90
CA THR A 202 28.11 -20.59 9.38
C THR A 202 26.84 -19.75 9.26
N LEU A 203 26.93 -18.43 9.51
CA LEU A 203 25.80 -17.51 9.52
C LEU A 203 25.83 -16.49 8.38
N ASN A 204 26.59 -16.74 7.31
CA ASN A 204 26.74 -15.78 6.19
C ASN A 204 25.45 -15.55 5.39
N HIS A 205 24.40 -16.33 5.64
CA HIS A 205 23.06 -16.11 5.08
C HIS A 205 22.27 -15.04 5.85
N ILE A 206 22.76 -14.58 7.01
CA ILE A 206 22.17 -13.50 7.80
C ILE A 206 22.83 -12.18 7.37
N LYS A 207 22.03 -11.26 6.83
CA LYS A 207 22.44 -9.89 6.50
C LYS A 207 22.89 -9.16 7.79
N SER A 208 24.17 -8.80 7.86
CA SER A 208 24.83 -8.21 9.05
C SER A 208 25.11 -6.71 8.90
N GLU A 209 24.68 -6.11 7.79
CA GLU A 209 25.12 -4.79 7.35
C GLU A 209 24.80 -3.69 8.38
N LEU A 210 23.57 -3.68 8.91
CA LEU A 210 23.15 -2.76 9.96
C LEU A 210 23.86 -3.02 11.30
N PHE A 211 24.20 -4.28 11.59
CA PHE A 211 24.87 -4.67 12.84
C PHE A 211 26.36 -4.30 12.84
N ASN A 212 26.97 -4.21 11.66
CA ASN A 212 28.36 -3.76 11.53
C ASN A 212 28.49 -2.26 11.83
N LEU A 213 27.43 -1.46 11.70
CA LEU A 213 27.46 -0.03 11.98
C LEU A 213 27.54 0.29 13.48
N GLN A 214 28.18 1.41 13.83
CA GLN A 214 28.27 1.89 15.21
C GLN A 214 26.95 2.53 15.64
N THR A 215 26.71 2.62 16.94
CA THR A 215 25.49 3.20 17.54
C THR A 215 25.18 4.61 17.04
N ARG A 216 26.22 5.45 16.93
CA ARG A 216 26.10 6.82 16.42
C ARG A 216 25.72 6.88 14.94
N ASP A 217 26.02 5.82 14.18
CA ASP A 217 25.84 5.80 12.74
C ASP A 217 24.37 5.56 12.35
N LEU A 218 23.57 4.96 13.23
CA LEU A 218 22.21 4.51 12.91
C LEU A 218 21.30 5.66 12.44
N ILE A 219 21.30 6.78 13.17
CA ILE A 219 20.50 7.96 12.78
C ILE A 219 21.15 8.70 11.62
N SER A 220 22.48 8.92 11.65
CA SER A 220 23.16 9.63 10.56
C SER A 220 23.01 8.93 9.22
N MET A 221 23.00 7.59 9.24
CA MET A 221 22.73 6.76 8.07
C MET A 221 21.39 7.11 7.44
N LEU A 222 20.33 7.21 8.24
CA LEU A 222 18.98 7.55 7.76
C LEU A 222 18.88 9.02 7.30
N LYS A 223 19.62 9.94 7.93
CA LYS A 223 19.66 11.38 7.56
C LYS A 223 20.51 11.68 6.32
N GLU A 224 21.36 10.76 5.90
CA GLU A 224 22.18 10.89 4.69
C GLU A 224 21.71 10.01 3.54
N SER A 225 20.56 9.35 3.72
CA SER A 225 19.97 8.43 2.77
C SER A 225 18.61 8.92 2.31
N TYR A 226 18.23 8.53 1.10
CA TYR A 226 17.05 8.99 0.38
C TYR A 226 16.26 7.80 -0.19
N GLU A 227 14.99 8.02 -0.53
CA GLU A 227 14.19 6.99 -1.20
C GLU A 227 14.66 6.75 -2.65
N ASN A 228 15.20 7.79 -3.30
CA ASN A 228 15.79 7.68 -4.63
C ASN A 228 17.22 7.12 -4.55
N ASP A 229 17.44 5.95 -5.16
CA ASP A 229 18.70 5.20 -5.10
C ASP A 229 19.90 6.00 -5.63
N GLU A 230 19.73 6.73 -6.73
CA GLU A 230 20.82 7.53 -7.33
C GLU A 230 21.19 8.71 -6.42
N LEU A 231 20.19 9.32 -5.77
CA LEU A 231 20.43 10.41 -4.82
C LEU A 231 21.11 9.91 -3.54
N SER A 232 20.75 8.73 -3.05
CA SER A 232 21.37 8.09 -1.89
C SER A 232 22.87 7.84 -2.09
N LYS A 233 23.29 7.45 -3.30
CA LYS A 233 24.72 7.27 -3.62
C LYS A 233 25.55 8.54 -3.39
N VAL A 234 24.93 9.73 -3.48
CA VAL A 234 25.55 11.05 -3.32
C VAL A 234 24.94 11.87 -2.17
N GLY A 235 24.32 11.23 -1.18
CA GLY A 235 23.48 11.90 -0.18
C GLY A 235 24.21 12.95 0.67
N LYS A 236 25.47 12.72 1.02
CA LYS A 236 26.29 13.67 1.80
C LYS A 236 26.63 14.97 1.03
N PRO A 237 27.12 14.92 -0.23
CA PRO A 237 27.19 16.09 -1.09
C PRO A 237 25.86 16.85 -1.22
N VAL A 238 24.73 16.14 -1.36
CA VAL A 238 23.40 16.76 -1.45
C VAL A 238 23.04 17.52 -0.17
N ASN A 239 23.30 16.93 1.00
CA ASN A 239 23.09 17.59 2.30
C ASN A 239 23.98 18.82 2.48
N LEU A 240 25.25 18.75 2.04
CA LEU A 240 26.16 19.89 2.07
C LEU A 240 25.67 21.04 1.19
N ILE A 241 25.20 20.72 -0.02
CA ILE A 241 24.60 21.69 -0.94
C ILE A 241 23.35 22.31 -0.30
N LYS A 242 22.44 21.52 0.26
CA LYS A 242 21.24 22.03 0.96
C LYS A 242 21.57 23.03 2.06
N ASN A 243 22.58 22.74 2.89
CA ASN A 243 22.99 23.64 3.97
C ASN A 243 23.58 24.96 3.44
N ILE A 244 24.45 24.90 2.43
CA ILE A 244 25.00 26.09 1.75
C ILE A 244 23.87 26.93 1.15
N LEU A 245 22.85 26.29 0.58
CA LEU A 245 21.72 26.95 -0.07
C LEU A 245 20.73 27.58 0.90
N LYS A 246 20.47 26.94 2.04
CA LYS A 246 19.64 27.51 3.12
C LYS A 246 20.23 28.84 3.63
N ASP A 247 21.56 28.94 3.70
CA ASP A 247 22.25 30.15 4.14
C ASP A 247 22.35 31.24 3.05
N SER A 248 22.15 30.90 1.78
CA SER A 248 22.33 31.79 0.63
C SER A 248 21.02 32.09 -0.12
N ALA A 249 19.90 32.16 0.63
CA ALA A 249 18.49 32.19 0.23
C ALA A 249 18.01 33.16 -0.89
N ASN A 250 18.88 33.81 -1.67
CA ASN A 250 18.48 34.76 -2.71
C ASN A 250 19.03 34.52 -4.13
N LYS A 251 19.82 33.49 -4.44
CA LYS A 251 20.26 33.31 -5.84
C LYS A 251 20.30 31.86 -6.33
N ILE A 252 19.24 31.51 -7.07
CA ILE A 252 19.26 30.62 -8.24
C ILE A 252 19.67 29.16 -7.92
N ILE A 253 18.81 28.34 -7.29
CA ILE A 253 18.80 26.87 -7.46
C ILE A 253 17.36 26.35 -7.37
N SER A 254 17.06 25.28 -8.13
CA SER A 254 15.77 24.59 -8.25
C SER A 254 15.16 24.24 -6.89
N LYS A 255 13.90 24.67 -6.71
CA LYS A 255 13.03 24.35 -5.57
C LYS A 255 13.07 22.86 -5.19
N ASP A 256 13.19 22.02 -6.22
CA ASP A 256 13.13 20.57 -6.16
C ASP A 256 14.20 19.94 -5.25
N ILE A 257 15.44 20.44 -5.20
CA ILE A 257 16.49 19.80 -4.37
C ILE A 257 16.29 20.08 -2.88
N LEU A 258 15.76 21.27 -2.54
CA LEU A 258 15.53 21.67 -1.15
C LEU A 258 14.33 20.94 -0.52
N GLU A 259 13.36 20.53 -1.34
CA GLU A 259 12.13 19.85 -0.90
C GLU A 259 12.29 18.33 -0.76
N ILE A 260 13.38 17.73 -1.24
CA ILE A 260 13.58 16.27 -1.12
C ILE A 260 13.87 15.90 0.35
N GLU A 261 13.02 15.08 0.93
CA GLU A 261 13.19 14.57 2.30
C GLU A 261 14.16 13.38 2.38
N THR A 262 14.89 13.28 3.48
CA THR A 262 15.73 12.11 3.79
C THR A 262 14.85 10.95 4.28
N LEU A 263 15.37 9.73 4.34
CA LEU A 263 14.64 8.61 4.95
C LEU A 263 14.27 8.92 6.40
N TRP A 264 15.15 9.63 7.12
CA TRP A 264 14.85 10.07 8.48
C TRP A 264 13.65 11.01 8.52
N ASP A 265 13.68 12.08 7.73
CA ASP A 265 12.65 13.12 7.76
C ASP A 265 11.29 12.58 7.31
N LYS A 266 11.27 11.76 6.26
CA LYS A 266 10.05 11.25 5.64
C LYS A 266 9.37 10.14 6.45
N TYR A 267 10.14 9.30 7.13
CA TYR A 267 9.59 8.06 7.70
C TYR A 267 9.85 7.90 9.20
N PHE A 268 11.07 8.18 9.66
CA PHE A 268 11.45 7.88 11.04
C PHE A 268 11.13 9.00 12.01
N LYS A 269 11.09 10.26 11.54
CA LYS A 269 10.79 11.42 12.38
C LYS A 269 9.37 11.39 12.94
N GLU A 270 8.39 10.99 12.12
CA GLU A 270 7.00 10.85 12.55
C GLU A 270 6.84 9.72 13.58
N ILE A 271 7.53 8.61 13.37
CA ILE A 271 7.39 7.41 14.20
C ILE A 271 8.10 7.56 15.55
N LEU A 272 9.35 8.08 15.55
CA LEU A 272 10.21 8.16 16.74
C LEU A 272 10.12 9.50 17.48
N GLY A 273 9.55 10.53 16.85
CA GLY A 273 9.44 11.88 17.39
C GLY A 273 10.66 12.78 17.19
N GLU A 274 10.45 14.09 17.29
CA GLU A 274 11.46 15.10 16.92
C GLU A 274 12.73 15.09 17.80
N ASN A 275 12.59 14.73 19.08
CA ASN A 275 13.70 14.77 20.04
C ASN A 275 14.61 13.54 19.98
N MET A 276 14.24 12.50 19.23
CA MET A 276 14.91 11.19 19.25
C MET A 276 16.41 11.30 18.91
N GLU A 277 16.78 12.14 17.94
CA GLU A 277 18.17 12.33 17.55
C GLU A 277 19.04 12.87 18.70
N SER A 278 18.55 13.87 19.42
CA SER A 278 19.30 14.48 20.52
C SER A 278 19.47 13.47 21.65
N ILE A 279 18.40 12.76 22.00
CA ILE A 279 18.39 11.75 23.06
C ILE A 279 19.34 10.60 22.70
N TRP A 280 19.29 10.11 21.46
CA TRP A 280 20.16 9.04 20.98
C TRP A 280 21.63 9.45 20.95
N THR A 281 21.92 10.70 20.59
CA THR A 281 23.29 11.24 20.59
C THR A 281 23.86 11.27 22.01
N GLU A 282 23.08 11.73 22.99
CA GLU A 282 23.46 11.69 24.40
C GLU A 282 23.72 10.25 24.87
N PHE A 283 22.79 9.33 24.59
CA PHE A 283 22.95 7.90 24.88
C PHE A 283 24.23 7.33 24.26
N SER A 284 24.53 7.66 23.01
CA SER A 284 25.77 7.19 22.35
C SER A 284 27.03 7.69 23.04
N ASN A 285 27.02 8.90 23.60
CA ASN A 285 28.14 9.44 24.37
C ASN A 285 28.29 8.71 25.71
N MET A 286 27.20 8.45 26.40
CA MET A 286 27.19 7.70 27.66
C MET A 286 27.63 6.24 27.45
N ARG A 287 27.15 5.58 26.38
CA ARG A 287 27.55 4.24 25.99
C ARG A 287 29.06 4.09 25.77
N ASN A 288 29.71 5.10 25.20
CA ASN A 288 31.17 5.09 24.99
C ASN A 288 31.95 5.12 26.32
N ILE A 289 31.38 5.68 27.39
CA ILE A 289 31.98 5.63 28.74
C ILE A 289 32.05 4.18 29.22
N ILE A 290 30.96 3.43 29.04
CA ILE A 290 30.85 2.01 29.42
C ILE A 290 31.77 1.14 28.55
N ALA A 291 31.71 1.28 27.22
CA ALA A 291 32.49 0.46 26.29
C ALA A 291 34.01 0.60 26.47
N HIS A 292 34.48 1.76 26.94
CA HIS A 292 35.89 2.01 27.25
C HIS A 292 36.25 1.77 28.72
N ASN A 293 35.38 1.11 29.49
CA ASN A 293 35.58 0.79 30.91
C ASN A 293 36.02 2.00 31.74
N LYS A 294 35.47 3.18 31.44
CA LYS A 294 35.74 4.38 32.24
C LYS A 294 35.11 4.22 33.64
N VAL A 295 35.52 5.10 34.55
CA VAL A 295 34.97 5.14 35.91
C VAL A 295 33.50 5.54 35.85
N ILE A 296 32.65 4.75 36.48
CA ILE A 296 31.21 4.90 36.58
C ILE A 296 30.90 5.41 37.99
N SER A 297 30.30 6.59 38.07
CA SER A 297 29.71 7.08 39.31
C SER A 297 28.28 6.58 39.46
N LYS A 298 27.74 6.65 40.68
CA LYS A 298 26.35 6.28 40.97
C LYS A 298 25.36 7.18 40.24
N GLU A 299 25.66 8.47 40.13
CA GLU A 299 24.89 9.45 39.38
C GLU A 299 24.83 9.05 37.90
N PHE A 300 26.00 8.82 37.27
CA PHE A 300 26.06 8.36 35.88
C PHE A 300 25.30 7.06 35.64
N TYR A 301 25.37 6.11 36.59
CA TYR A 301 24.66 4.85 36.49
C TYR A 301 23.14 5.05 36.46
N HIS A 302 22.61 5.89 37.35
CA HIS A 302 21.19 6.21 37.36
C HIS A 302 20.77 6.98 36.11
N ASP A 303 21.50 8.02 35.72
CA ASP A 303 21.23 8.78 34.49
C ASP A 303 21.20 7.86 33.26
N MET A 304 22.12 6.89 33.18
CA MET A 304 22.17 5.93 32.09
C MET A 304 20.97 4.98 32.09
N VAL A 305 20.57 4.48 33.26
CA VAL A 305 19.40 3.60 33.39
C VAL A 305 18.13 4.34 32.96
N ASP A 306 17.92 5.54 33.48
CA ASP A 306 16.75 6.37 33.16
C ASP A 306 16.70 6.67 31.64
N ARG A 307 17.85 7.02 31.05
CA ARG A 307 17.95 7.27 29.61
C ARG A 307 17.67 6.01 28.77
N ILE A 308 18.11 4.84 29.21
CA ILE A 308 17.83 3.57 28.53
C ILE A 308 16.32 3.25 28.60
N ASP A 309 15.70 3.45 29.75
CA ASP A 309 14.29 3.14 29.96
C ASP A 309 13.39 4.06 29.11
N GLU A 310 13.70 5.36 29.06
CA GLU A 310 13.01 6.33 28.19
C GLU A 310 13.10 5.93 26.71
N LEU A 311 14.31 5.62 26.23
CA LEU A 311 14.52 5.18 24.85
C LEU A 311 13.82 3.85 24.56
N SER A 312 13.86 2.90 25.48
CA SER A 312 13.15 1.62 25.33
C SER A 312 11.66 1.82 25.15
N ILE A 313 11.02 2.65 25.99
CA ILE A 313 9.58 2.95 25.88
C ILE A 313 9.27 3.59 24.52
N SER A 314 10.09 4.54 24.08
CA SER A 314 9.91 5.20 22.78
C SER A 314 10.00 4.21 21.61
N LEU A 315 11.00 3.31 21.63
CA LEU A 315 11.20 2.32 20.58
C LEU A 315 10.07 1.27 20.54
N GLU A 316 9.56 0.81 21.67
CA GLU A 316 8.43 -0.15 21.67
C GLU A 316 7.15 0.47 21.10
N ARG A 317 6.80 1.70 21.51
CA ARG A 317 5.66 2.43 20.94
C ARG A 317 5.81 2.64 19.44
N SER A 318 7.01 3.01 19.02
CA SER A 318 7.35 3.19 17.61
C SER A 318 7.15 1.90 16.81
N ARG A 319 7.51 0.75 17.39
CA ARG A 319 7.32 -0.56 16.77
C ARG A 319 5.84 -0.94 16.62
N GLU A 320 5.01 -0.63 17.61
CA GLU A 320 3.56 -0.82 17.52
C GLU A 320 2.97 0.02 16.37
N ASN A 321 3.41 1.28 16.24
CA ASN A 321 2.98 2.17 15.14
C ASN A 321 3.33 1.61 13.75
N ILE A 322 4.50 0.98 13.59
CA ILE A 322 4.90 0.36 12.31
C ILE A 322 3.87 -0.69 11.85
N ASN A 323 3.36 -1.51 12.77
CA ASN A 323 2.38 -2.56 12.46
C ASN A 323 1.00 -2.00 12.08
N VAL A 324 0.70 -0.77 12.49
CA VAL A 324 -0.54 -0.08 12.11
C VAL A 324 -0.37 0.59 10.74
N LEU A 325 0.75 1.26 10.52
CA LEU A 325 1.03 2.04 9.32
C LEU A 325 1.28 1.16 8.08
N ILE A 326 2.08 0.10 8.21
CA ILE A 326 2.46 -0.74 7.07
C ILE A 326 1.66 -2.04 7.11
N LYS A 327 0.65 -2.10 6.24
CA LYS A 327 -0.22 -3.27 6.07
C LYS A 327 0.21 -4.16 4.92
N SER A 328 0.24 -5.47 5.16
CA SER A 328 0.57 -6.46 4.14
C SER A 328 -0.51 -6.54 3.06
N GLN A 329 -0.18 -7.13 1.91
CA GLN A 329 -1.17 -7.34 0.85
C GLN A 329 -2.27 -8.30 1.29
N GLU A 330 -1.92 -9.33 2.07
CA GLU A 330 -2.84 -10.29 2.66
C GLU A 330 -3.80 -9.61 3.65
N GLU A 331 -3.31 -8.71 4.51
CA GLU A 331 -4.18 -7.93 5.41
C GLU A 331 -5.16 -7.06 4.62
N LYS A 332 -4.70 -6.43 3.53
CA LYS A 332 -5.56 -5.63 2.65
C LYS A 332 -6.61 -6.50 1.94
N LEU A 333 -6.20 -7.65 1.43
CA LEU A 333 -7.08 -8.61 0.76
C LEU A 333 -8.16 -9.15 1.71
N ILE A 334 -7.78 -9.56 2.93
CA ILE A 334 -8.74 -10.02 3.95
C ILE A 334 -9.74 -8.91 4.28
N LYS A 335 -9.29 -7.66 4.38
CA LYS A 335 -10.18 -6.53 4.65
C LYS A 335 -11.17 -6.31 3.49
N GLN A 336 -10.70 -6.42 2.25
CA GLN A 336 -11.54 -6.32 1.06
C GLN A 336 -12.57 -7.45 1.02
N GLN A 337 -12.15 -8.71 1.15
CA GLN A 337 -13.04 -9.88 1.16
C GLN A 337 -14.12 -9.79 2.26
N ARG A 338 -13.76 -9.26 3.44
CA ARG A 338 -14.74 -9.03 4.52
C ARG A 338 -15.75 -7.95 4.16
N ALA A 339 -15.33 -6.91 3.45
CA ALA A 339 -16.22 -5.85 3.00
C ALA A 339 -17.18 -6.37 1.92
N GLU A 340 -16.68 -7.17 0.96
CA GLU A 340 -17.48 -7.82 -0.08
C GLU A 340 -18.52 -8.78 0.54
N ALA A 341 -18.08 -9.70 1.40
CA ALA A 341 -19.00 -10.63 2.08
C ALA A 341 -20.04 -9.90 2.96
N TYR A 342 -19.67 -8.78 3.57
CA TYR A 342 -20.62 -7.97 4.32
C TYR A 342 -21.65 -7.28 3.40
N SER A 343 -21.22 -6.78 2.25
CA SER A 343 -22.12 -6.21 1.25
C SER A 343 -23.11 -7.25 0.71
N GLU A 344 -22.66 -8.47 0.42
CA GLU A 344 -23.53 -9.58 0.00
C GLU A 344 -24.60 -9.90 1.05
N LEU A 345 -24.22 -9.97 2.33
CA LEU A 345 -25.17 -10.19 3.43
C LEU A 345 -26.23 -9.08 3.51
N ILE A 346 -25.85 -7.83 3.24
CA ILE A 346 -26.80 -6.73 3.21
C ILE A 346 -27.78 -6.88 2.05
N LEU A 347 -27.28 -7.23 0.85
CA LEU A 347 -28.13 -7.44 -0.33
C LEU A 347 -29.14 -8.56 -0.09
N GLU A 348 -28.71 -9.67 0.53
CA GLU A 348 -29.61 -10.75 0.94
C GLU A 348 -30.66 -10.28 1.97
N GLU A 349 -30.27 -9.42 2.93
CA GLU A 349 -31.17 -8.86 3.94
C GLU A 349 -32.29 -7.99 3.32
N VAL A 350 -31.99 -7.27 2.23
CA VAL A 350 -32.94 -6.40 1.53
C VAL A 350 -33.60 -7.05 0.30
N ASP A 351 -33.37 -8.35 0.09
CA ASP A 351 -33.87 -9.14 -1.05
C ASP A 351 -33.45 -8.59 -2.42
N PHE A 352 -32.22 -8.09 -2.51
CA PHE A 352 -31.62 -7.60 -3.76
C PHE A 352 -30.59 -8.59 -4.30
N SER A 353 -30.51 -8.67 -5.62
CA SER A 353 -29.45 -9.34 -6.35
C SER A 353 -28.33 -8.37 -6.70
N SER A 354 -27.09 -8.85 -6.71
CA SER A 354 -25.97 -8.14 -7.32
C SER A 354 -25.86 -8.48 -8.80
N TYR A 355 -25.44 -7.51 -9.61
CA TYR A 355 -25.12 -7.69 -11.03
C TYR A 355 -23.69 -7.22 -11.26
N GLU A 356 -22.85 -8.06 -11.86
CA GLU A 356 -21.43 -7.74 -12.07
C GLU A 356 -21.18 -7.00 -13.40
N ASP A 357 -22.02 -7.25 -14.40
CA ASP A 357 -21.90 -6.69 -15.75
C ASP A 357 -23.24 -6.54 -16.49
N ASP A 358 -23.18 -5.91 -17.66
CA ASP A 358 -24.34 -5.64 -18.52
C ASP A 358 -24.97 -6.93 -19.05
N ASP A 359 -24.20 -8.02 -19.22
CA ASP A 359 -24.69 -9.27 -19.79
C ASP A 359 -25.65 -9.96 -18.81
N GLU A 360 -25.34 -9.98 -17.50
CA GLU A 360 -26.26 -10.51 -16.47
C GLU A 360 -27.58 -9.74 -16.41
N VAL A 361 -27.53 -8.42 -16.61
CA VAL A 361 -28.72 -7.56 -16.65
C VAL A 361 -29.54 -7.83 -17.91
N ILE A 362 -28.89 -7.96 -19.06
CA ILE A 362 -29.55 -8.30 -20.32
C ILE A 362 -30.25 -9.66 -20.19
N ASP A 363 -29.57 -10.68 -19.69
CA ASP A 363 -30.17 -12.00 -19.44
C ASP A 363 -31.41 -11.90 -18.54
N LYS A 364 -31.37 -11.03 -17.53
CA LYS A 364 -32.51 -10.78 -16.66
C LYS A 364 -33.68 -10.11 -17.39
N ILE A 365 -33.42 -9.12 -18.26
CA ILE A 365 -34.44 -8.48 -19.09
C ILE A 365 -35.11 -9.49 -20.04
N PHE A 366 -34.34 -10.40 -20.62
CA PHE A 366 -34.87 -11.45 -21.50
C PHE A 366 -35.61 -12.56 -20.74
N SER A 367 -35.39 -12.71 -19.42
CA SER A 367 -35.98 -13.78 -18.61
C SER A 367 -37.51 -13.74 -18.52
N ASP A 368 -38.12 -12.54 -18.64
CA ASP A 368 -39.57 -12.36 -18.64
C ASP A 368 -40.22 -12.80 -19.96
N GLY A 369 -39.42 -13.06 -21.01
CA GLY A 369 -39.88 -13.61 -22.29
C GLY A 369 -40.49 -12.61 -23.28
N GLU A 370 -41.01 -11.48 -22.80
CA GLU A 370 -41.65 -10.43 -23.63
C GLU A 370 -40.71 -9.87 -24.69
N LEU A 371 -39.48 -9.51 -24.31
CA LEU A 371 -38.48 -9.00 -25.25
C LEU A 371 -38.08 -10.09 -26.25
N GLY A 372 -37.84 -11.32 -25.79
CA GLY A 372 -37.57 -12.46 -26.67
C GLY A 372 -38.69 -12.70 -27.69
N HIS A 373 -39.95 -12.55 -27.28
CA HIS A 373 -41.10 -12.65 -28.16
C HIS A 373 -41.10 -11.56 -29.25
N LEU A 374 -40.77 -10.31 -28.90
CA LEU A 374 -40.62 -9.24 -29.90
C LEU A 374 -39.60 -9.59 -30.99
N TYR A 375 -38.43 -10.10 -30.62
CA TYR A 375 -37.41 -10.53 -31.59
C TYR A 375 -37.90 -11.68 -32.47
N CYS A 376 -38.60 -12.67 -31.90
CA CYS A 376 -39.21 -13.75 -32.69
C CYS A 376 -40.25 -13.22 -33.69
N VAL A 377 -41.11 -12.28 -33.27
CA VAL A 377 -42.09 -11.65 -34.17
C VAL A 377 -41.39 -10.90 -35.30
N ILE A 378 -40.35 -10.12 -34.98
CA ILE A 378 -39.55 -9.39 -35.99
C ILE A 378 -38.97 -10.36 -37.03
N GLU A 379 -38.29 -11.42 -36.59
CA GLU A 379 -37.66 -12.40 -37.47
C GLU A 379 -38.71 -13.09 -38.36
N GLU A 380 -39.84 -13.50 -37.80
CA GLU A 380 -40.93 -14.13 -38.55
C GLU A 380 -41.52 -13.18 -39.60
N LYS A 381 -41.79 -11.93 -39.22
CA LYS A 381 -42.44 -10.95 -40.11
C LYS A 381 -41.49 -10.43 -41.18
N ALA A 382 -40.20 -10.28 -40.87
CA ALA A 382 -39.18 -9.93 -41.87
C ALA A 382 -39.15 -10.98 -42.99
N ARG A 383 -39.02 -12.26 -42.64
CA ARG A 383 -39.01 -13.36 -43.62
C ARG A 383 -40.30 -13.45 -44.43
N LYS A 384 -41.45 -13.27 -43.75
CA LYS A 384 -42.75 -13.26 -44.44
C LYS A 384 -42.82 -12.15 -45.49
N LEU A 385 -42.29 -10.96 -45.17
CA LEU A 385 -42.28 -9.83 -46.08
C LEU A 385 -41.32 -10.05 -47.26
N GLU A 386 -40.11 -10.58 -47.01
CA GLU A 386 -39.15 -10.95 -48.06
C GLU A 386 -39.77 -11.91 -49.08
N ILE A 387 -40.38 -13.00 -48.60
CA ILE A 387 -41.02 -14.01 -49.46
C ILE A 387 -42.11 -13.38 -50.32
N SER A 388 -42.98 -12.53 -49.76
CA SER A 388 -44.05 -11.90 -50.53
C SER A 388 -43.53 -10.95 -51.60
N TYR A 389 -42.43 -10.24 -51.35
CA TYR A 389 -41.80 -9.41 -52.37
C TYR A 389 -41.12 -10.24 -53.46
N GLU A 390 -40.41 -11.31 -53.08
CA GLU A 390 -39.77 -12.24 -54.03
C GLU A 390 -40.82 -12.89 -54.95
N GLU A 391 -41.92 -13.40 -54.38
CA GLU A 391 -43.02 -13.98 -55.16
C GLU A 391 -43.63 -12.98 -56.16
N LEU A 392 -43.83 -11.72 -55.74
CA LEU A 392 -44.35 -10.68 -56.63
C LEU A 392 -43.34 -10.33 -57.73
N ARG A 393 -42.06 -10.21 -57.39
CA ARG A 393 -40.97 -9.90 -58.31
C ARG A 393 -40.88 -10.96 -59.42
N ASP A 394 -40.82 -12.22 -59.04
CA ASP A 394 -40.70 -13.36 -59.96
C ASP A 394 -41.92 -13.42 -60.90
N LEU A 395 -43.12 -13.19 -60.37
CA LEU A 395 -44.34 -13.13 -61.18
C LEU A 395 -44.29 -12.00 -62.22
N LEU A 396 -43.72 -10.84 -61.87
CA LEU A 396 -43.58 -9.72 -62.82
C LEU A 396 -42.57 -10.01 -63.92
N GLU A 397 -41.49 -10.75 -63.62
CA GLU A 397 -40.49 -11.17 -64.62
C GLU A 397 -41.05 -12.19 -65.62
N GLU A 398 -42.04 -12.99 -65.22
CA GLU A 398 -42.73 -13.95 -66.11
C GLU A 398 -43.67 -13.29 -67.14
N ILE A 399 -43.98 -11.99 -67.00
CA ILE A 399 -44.91 -11.30 -67.91
C ILE A 399 -44.29 -11.11 -69.30
N ASN A 400 -44.70 -11.94 -70.26
CA ASN A 400 -44.35 -11.73 -71.68
C ASN A 400 -45.11 -10.53 -72.30
N PHE A 401 -44.36 -9.56 -72.85
CA PHE A 401 -44.88 -8.38 -73.56
C PHE A 401 -44.72 -8.46 -75.09
N GLU A 402 -44.22 -9.58 -75.62
CA GLU A 402 -44.18 -9.84 -77.06
C GLU A 402 -45.46 -10.53 -77.51
N TYR A 403 -46.12 -9.98 -78.52
CA TYR A 403 -47.27 -10.61 -79.14
C TYR A 403 -46.85 -11.87 -79.91
N ASP A 404 -47.37 -13.02 -79.51
CA ASP A 404 -47.22 -14.29 -80.23
C ASP A 404 -48.39 -14.47 -81.22
N GLU A 405 -48.12 -14.91 -82.45
CA GLU A 405 -49.18 -15.24 -83.42
C GLU A 405 -50.03 -16.44 -82.96
N GLU A 406 -49.53 -17.25 -82.00
CA GLU A 406 -50.29 -18.32 -81.35
C GLU A 406 -51.23 -17.82 -80.22
N GLU A 407 -51.01 -16.63 -79.67
CA GLU A 407 -51.88 -15.99 -78.67
C GLU A 407 -53.07 -15.29 -79.35
N LYS A 408 -54.29 -15.41 -78.79
CA LYS A 408 -55.41 -14.64 -79.35
C LYS A 408 -55.17 -13.15 -79.07
N PHE A 409 -55.17 -12.33 -80.11
CA PHE A 409 -55.02 -10.87 -80.02
C PHE A 409 -55.92 -10.18 -78.97
N LEU A 410 -57.09 -10.75 -78.67
CA LEU A 410 -57.98 -10.24 -77.62
C LEU A 410 -57.45 -10.55 -76.20
N GLU A 411 -56.88 -11.74 -75.98
CA GLU A 411 -56.29 -12.17 -74.69
C GLU A 411 -55.06 -11.31 -74.37
N PHE A 412 -54.20 -11.04 -75.38
CA PHE A 412 -53.05 -10.14 -75.22
C PHE A 412 -53.47 -8.70 -74.83
N LYS A 413 -54.55 -8.19 -75.41
CA LYS A 413 -55.10 -6.87 -75.05
C LYS A 413 -55.67 -6.82 -73.64
N GLU A 414 -56.39 -7.87 -73.22
CA GLU A 414 -56.92 -7.98 -71.85
C GLU A 414 -55.80 -7.98 -70.81
N LYS A 415 -54.71 -8.71 -71.09
CA LYS A 415 -53.47 -8.67 -70.30
C LYS A 415 -52.89 -7.25 -70.19
N LEU A 416 -52.71 -6.55 -71.31
CA LEU A 416 -52.17 -5.19 -71.29
C LEU A 416 -53.10 -4.20 -70.56
N LEU A 417 -54.42 -4.35 -70.68
CA LEU A 417 -55.40 -3.51 -69.96
C LEU A 417 -55.29 -3.70 -68.45
N LEU A 418 -55.10 -4.92 -67.98
CA LEU A 418 -54.98 -5.21 -66.55
C LEU A 418 -53.64 -4.74 -65.98
N ILE A 419 -52.52 -4.93 -66.68
CA ILE A 419 -51.23 -4.35 -66.29
C ILE A 419 -51.29 -2.82 -66.25
N ASN A 420 -51.95 -2.21 -67.24
CA ASN A 420 -52.22 -0.77 -67.26
C ASN A 420 -53.10 -0.34 -66.07
N ASP A 421 -54.08 -1.16 -65.68
CA ASP A 421 -54.94 -0.85 -64.53
C ASP A 421 -54.20 -0.91 -63.19
N ILE A 422 -53.27 -1.86 -63.05
CA ILE A 422 -52.53 -2.10 -61.81
C ILE A 422 -51.38 -1.11 -61.63
N PHE A 423 -50.57 -0.85 -62.66
CA PHE A 423 -49.30 -0.14 -62.49
C PHE A 423 -49.20 1.23 -63.16
N ASN A 424 -50.03 1.54 -64.16
CA ASN A 424 -49.95 2.84 -64.84
C ASN A 424 -50.90 3.84 -64.19
N GLU A 425 -50.35 4.77 -63.39
CA GLU A 425 -51.14 5.82 -62.74
C GLU A 425 -51.32 7.08 -63.61
N GLU A 426 -50.30 7.47 -64.38
CA GLU A 426 -50.29 8.77 -65.07
C GLU A 426 -51.13 8.79 -66.36
N ASN A 427 -51.02 7.74 -67.18
CA ASN A 427 -51.62 7.69 -68.52
C ASN A 427 -52.70 6.62 -68.65
N LYS A 428 -53.20 6.09 -67.52
CA LYS A 428 -54.14 4.97 -67.42
C LYS A 428 -55.28 5.03 -68.44
N ILE A 429 -56.01 6.15 -68.46
CA ILE A 429 -57.20 6.34 -69.30
C ILE A 429 -56.82 6.35 -70.79
N ILE A 430 -55.72 7.03 -71.14
CA ILE A 430 -55.27 7.17 -72.53
C ILE A 430 -54.80 5.82 -73.07
N ILE A 431 -54.01 5.09 -72.29
CA ILE A 431 -53.52 3.76 -72.68
C ILE A 431 -54.68 2.76 -72.77
N SER A 432 -55.65 2.78 -71.85
CA SER A 432 -56.84 1.93 -71.94
C SER A 432 -57.66 2.20 -73.21
N GLU A 433 -57.85 3.47 -73.57
CA GLU A 433 -58.56 3.84 -74.80
C GLU A 433 -57.79 3.40 -76.05
N LEU A 434 -56.46 3.55 -76.06
CA LEU A 434 -55.59 3.10 -77.15
C LEU A 434 -55.66 1.58 -77.35
N ILE A 435 -55.61 0.79 -76.26
CA ILE A 435 -55.70 -0.68 -76.35
C ILE A 435 -57.06 -1.13 -76.90
N ASN A 436 -58.15 -0.48 -76.45
CA ASN A 436 -59.51 -0.83 -76.86
C ASN A 436 -59.84 -0.44 -78.31
N THR A 437 -59.33 0.69 -78.81
CA THR A 437 -59.76 1.26 -80.10
C THR A 437 -58.89 0.86 -81.30
N THR A 438 -57.64 0.46 -81.09
CA THR A 438 -56.72 0.14 -82.20
C THR A 438 -56.76 -1.33 -82.59
N GLU A 439 -56.86 -1.65 -83.87
CA GLU A 439 -56.69 -3.03 -84.39
C GLU A 439 -55.29 -3.25 -85.00
N LYS A 440 -54.40 -2.27 -84.87
CA LYS A 440 -53.06 -2.33 -85.48
C LYS A 440 -52.04 -2.92 -84.51
N ASN A 441 -51.47 -4.06 -84.86
CA ASN A 441 -50.46 -4.76 -84.04
C ASN A 441 -49.26 -3.89 -83.68
N ASN A 442 -48.78 -3.04 -84.59
CA ASN A 442 -47.62 -2.18 -84.31
C ASN A 442 -47.90 -1.14 -83.21
N ILE A 443 -49.12 -0.63 -83.10
CA ILE A 443 -49.51 0.32 -82.04
C ILE A 443 -49.66 -0.41 -80.71
N ILE A 444 -50.24 -1.62 -80.72
CA ILE A 444 -50.35 -2.46 -79.52
C ILE A 444 -48.96 -2.88 -79.00
N GLN A 445 -48.00 -3.17 -79.87
CA GLN A 445 -46.63 -3.47 -79.47
C GLN A 445 -45.90 -2.26 -78.86
N GLU A 446 -46.14 -1.05 -79.37
CA GLU A 446 -45.59 0.17 -78.74
C GLU A 446 -46.18 0.40 -77.33
N VAL A 447 -47.47 0.10 -77.13
CA VAL A 447 -48.11 0.13 -75.80
C VAL A 447 -47.53 -0.96 -74.89
N ALA A 448 -47.31 -2.17 -75.41
CA ALA A 448 -46.68 -3.25 -74.66
C ALA A 448 -45.26 -2.88 -74.19
N ASN A 449 -44.46 -2.27 -75.06
CA ASN A 449 -43.12 -1.77 -74.69
C ASN A 449 -43.18 -0.67 -73.62
N TYR A 450 -44.17 0.23 -73.69
CA TYR A 450 -44.39 1.25 -72.67
C TYR A 450 -44.74 0.64 -71.31
N LEU A 451 -45.67 -0.33 -71.28
CA LEU A 451 -46.05 -1.02 -70.05
C LEU A 451 -44.92 -1.90 -69.50
N SER A 452 -44.12 -2.52 -70.37
CA SER A 452 -42.91 -3.26 -69.97
C SER A 452 -41.92 -2.37 -69.23
N ASN A 453 -41.70 -1.13 -69.69
CA ASN A 453 -40.85 -0.17 -68.97
C ASN A 453 -41.40 0.18 -67.59
N ILE A 454 -42.73 0.30 -67.44
CA ILE A 454 -43.38 0.55 -66.13
C ILE A 454 -43.19 -0.66 -65.21
N VAL A 455 -43.37 -1.88 -65.71
CA VAL A 455 -43.16 -3.10 -64.92
C VAL A 455 -41.70 -3.25 -64.51
N ASN A 456 -40.75 -2.99 -65.41
CA ASN A 456 -39.32 -2.99 -65.06
C ASN A 456 -38.99 -1.94 -63.98
N ALA A 457 -39.61 -0.77 -64.02
CA ALA A 457 -39.45 0.22 -62.95
C ALA A 457 -40.01 -0.30 -61.61
N LYS A 458 -41.15 -1.00 -61.62
CA LYS A 458 -41.74 -1.62 -60.42
C LYS A 458 -40.92 -2.78 -59.88
N ILE A 459 -40.30 -3.59 -60.73
CA ILE A 459 -39.34 -4.61 -60.32
C ILE A 459 -38.17 -3.98 -59.56
N ASN A 460 -37.59 -2.89 -60.09
CA ASN A 460 -36.53 -2.17 -59.37
C ASN A 460 -37.01 -1.62 -58.01
N GLU A 461 -38.24 -1.09 -57.93
CA GLU A 461 -38.81 -0.64 -56.65
C GLU A 461 -39.00 -1.80 -55.65
N ILE A 462 -39.37 -2.99 -56.12
CA ILE A 462 -39.47 -4.20 -55.28
C ILE A 462 -38.10 -4.65 -54.80
N ASP A 463 -37.09 -4.65 -55.68
CA ASP A 463 -35.70 -4.96 -55.31
C ASP A 463 -35.20 -3.99 -54.22
N GLU A 464 -35.48 -2.68 -54.34
CA GLU A 464 -35.16 -1.70 -53.29
C GLU A 464 -35.92 -1.97 -51.97
N CYS A 465 -37.15 -2.48 -52.02
CA CYS A 465 -37.88 -2.88 -50.83
C CYS A 465 -37.23 -4.11 -50.17
N MET A 466 -36.88 -5.13 -50.94
CA MET A 466 -36.21 -6.34 -50.44
C MET A 466 -34.86 -6.00 -49.80
N ASP A 467 -34.02 -5.21 -50.48
CA ASP A 467 -32.71 -4.79 -49.97
C ASP A 467 -32.80 -3.95 -48.68
N SER A 468 -33.96 -3.33 -48.41
CA SER A 468 -34.19 -2.55 -47.21
C SER A 468 -34.62 -3.37 -45.99
N ILE A 469 -35.02 -4.62 -46.19
CA ILE A 469 -35.42 -5.51 -45.11
C ILE A 469 -34.17 -5.92 -44.34
N SER A 470 -34.12 -5.55 -43.07
CA SER A 470 -33.02 -5.94 -42.19
C SER A 470 -33.50 -6.14 -40.78
N TRP A 471 -32.93 -7.11 -40.07
CA TRP A 471 -33.15 -7.31 -38.64
C TRP A 471 -31.86 -7.71 -37.94
N SER A 472 -31.81 -7.52 -36.62
CA SER A 472 -30.64 -7.83 -35.79
C SER A 472 -31.09 -8.38 -34.45
N ASP A 473 -30.32 -9.33 -33.91
CA ASP A 473 -30.52 -9.91 -32.57
C ASP A 473 -29.73 -9.16 -31.48
N GLU A 474 -29.01 -8.09 -31.84
CA GLU A 474 -28.25 -7.30 -30.86
C GLU A 474 -29.17 -6.35 -30.09
N PHE A 475 -29.01 -6.34 -28.77
CA PHE A 475 -29.64 -5.38 -27.87
C PHE A 475 -28.59 -4.34 -27.44
N SER A 476 -28.68 -3.12 -27.98
CA SER A 476 -27.77 -2.01 -27.65
C SER A 476 -28.42 -0.64 -27.91
N ASP A 477 -27.94 0.39 -27.21
CA ASP A 477 -28.43 1.77 -27.41
C ASP A 477 -28.19 2.27 -28.85
N GLY A 478 -29.22 2.90 -29.42
CA GLY A 478 -29.22 3.43 -30.78
C GLY A 478 -29.28 2.36 -31.87
N LYS A 479 -29.48 1.09 -31.51
CA LYS A 479 -29.53 -0.01 -32.48
C LYS A 479 -30.88 -0.05 -33.18
N ASN A 480 -30.83 -0.17 -34.51
CA ASN A 480 -31.98 -0.59 -35.30
C ASN A 480 -32.08 -2.11 -35.30
N ILE A 481 -33.21 -2.65 -34.82
CA ILE A 481 -33.44 -4.10 -34.73
C ILE A 481 -34.34 -4.62 -35.85
N PHE A 482 -35.08 -3.74 -36.52
CA PHE A 482 -35.87 -4.07 -37.70
C PHE A 482 -36.04 -2.84 -38.60
N SER A 483 -35.90 -3.00 -39.91
CA SER A 483 -36.22 -1.98 -40.90
C SER A 483 -36.82 -2.62 -42.15
N TYR A 484 -37.73 -1.91 -42.81
CA TYR A 484 -38.19 -2.25 -44.16
C TYR A 484 -38.84 -1.05 -44.85
N ARG A 485 -38.84 -1.06 -46.18
CA ARG A 485 -39.51 -0.08 -47.03
C ARG A 485 -40.72 -0.70 -47.73
N THR A 486 -41.74 0.11 -47.98
CA THR A 486 -42.92 -0.30 -48.76
C THR A 486 -42.86 0.23 -50.20
N LEU A 487 -43.74 -0.27 -51.08
CA LEU A 487 -43.85 0.20 -52.48
C LEU A 487 -44.23 1.68 -52.61
N ASN A 488 -44.79 2.28 -51.55
CA ASN A 488 -45.06 3.72 -51.50
C ASN A 488 -43.86 4.54 -51.02
N ASN A 489 -42.69 3.89 -50.86
CA ASN A 489 -41.45 4.46 -50.36
C ASN A 489 -41.50 4.87 -48.87
N ASP A 490 -42.47 4.37 -48.10
CA ASP A 490 -42.52 4.56 -46.65
C ASP A 490 -41.49 3.67 -45.95
N LEU A 491 -40.66 4.25 -45.08
CA LEU A 491 -39.64 3.56 -44.31
C LEU A 491 -40.14 3.27 -42.89
N PHE A 492 -40.25 1.99 -42.56
CA PHE A 492 -40.57 1.52 -41.22
C PHE A 492 -39.29 1.10 -40.50
N SER A 493 -39.20 1.41 -39.20
CA SER A 493 -38.04 1.01 -38.40
C SER A 493 -38.37 0.85 -36.92
N VAL A 494 -37.74 -0.15 -36.28
CA VAL A 494 -37.79 -0.40 -34.83
C VAL A 494 -36.41 -0.10 -34.25
N ASN A 495 -36.33 0.84 -33.30
CA ASN A 495 -35.06 1.31 -32.74
C ASN A 495 -35.07 1.25 -31.21
N ILE A 496 -33.96 0.83 -30.61
CA ILE A 496 -33.73 0.88 -29.18
C ILE A 496 -33.09 2.22 -28.82
N ASN A 497 -33.67 2.92 -27.85
CA ASN A 497 -33.23 4.23 -27.39
C ASN A 497 -33.06 4.21 -25.87
N GLY A 498 -31.81 4.34 -25.41
CA GLY A 498 -31.45 4.33 -23.99
C GLY A 498 -30.57 3.13 -23.61
N TRP A 499 -29.86 3.28 -22.50
CA TRP A 499 -29.06 2.24 -21.84
C TRP A 499 -29.23 2.35 -20.33
N PHE A 500 -28.94 1.27 -19.60
CA PHE A 500 -28.98 1.26 -18.13
C PHE A 500 -27.62 1.54 -17.51
N CYS A 501 -27.61 1.93 -16.24
CA CYS A 501 -26.39 2.09 -15.44
C CYS A 501 -26.48 1.22 -14.19
N ILE A 502 -25.58 0.23 -14.06
CA ILE A 502 -25.53 -0.65 -12.90
C ILE A 502 -24.99 0.15 -11.71
N GLY A 503 -25.84 0.35 -10.70
CA GLY A 503 -25.45 1.07 -9.50
C GLY A 503 -26.56 1.12 -8.46
N ARG A 504 -26.16 1.23 -7.19
CA ARG A 504 -27.12 1.37 -6.08
C ARG A 504 -27.91 2.68 -6.22
N GLY A 505 -29.23 2.58 -6.16
CA GLY A 505 -30.17 3.68 -6.35
C GLY A 505 -30.31 4.15 -7.79
N GLU A 506 -29.62 3.52 -8.74
CA GLU A 506 -29.79 3.83 -10.15
C GLU A 506 -31.09 3.22 -10.68
N ALA A 507 -31.75 3.99 -11.52
CA ALA A 507 -32.92 3.57 -12.28
C ALA A 507 -32.78 4.06 -13.72
N SER A 508 -33.32 3.33 -14.68
CA SER A 508 -33.17 3.62 -16.10
C SER A 508 -34.41 3.20 -16.87
N GLU A 509 -34.80 4.04 -17.83
CA GLU A 509 -35.88 3.75 -18.77
C GLU A 509 -35.28 3.63 -20.19
N ILE A 510 -35.54 2.50 -20.84
CA ILE A 510 -35.15 2.24 -22.24
C ILE A 510 -36.42 2.20 -23.07
N TYR A 511 -36.43 2.90 -24.20
CA TYR A 511 -37.57 2.94 -25.12
C TYR A 511 -37.28 2.13 -26.38
N ILE A 512 -38.29 1.41 -26.87
CA ILE A 512 -38.22 0.72 -28.16
C ILE A 512 -39.30 1.33 -29.07
N ASP A 513 -38.86 2.08 -30.06
CA ASP A 513 -39.72 2.90 -30.91
C ASP A 513 -39.95 2.23 -32.26
N TYR A 514 -41.21 1.93 -32.59
CA TYR A 514 -41.63 1.56 -33.94
C TYR A 514 -42.11 2.81 -34.68
N THR A 515 -41.48 3.11 -35.81
CA THR A 515 -41.63 4.37 -36.53
C THR A 515 -41.96 4.15 -38.01
N ASN A 516 -42.67 5.12 -38.61
CA ASN A 516 -42.83 5.27 -40.06
C ASN A 516 -42.35 6.66 -40.47
N ASN A 517 -41.37 6.75 -41.37
CA ASN A 517 -40.77 8.01 -41.82
C ASN A 517 -40.40 8.93 -40.66
N SER A 518 -39.78 8.35 -39.62
CA SER A 518 -39.40 8.99 -38.34
C SER A 518 -40.55 9.40 -37.40
N LEU A 519 -41.80 9.10 -37.73
CA LEU A 519 -42.95 9.32 -36.85
C LEU A 519 -43.23 8.06 -36.03
N ILE A 520 -43.24 8.17 -34.71
CA ILE A 520 -43.50 7.06 -33.78
C ILE A 520 -44.96 6.61 -33.93
N LEU A 521 -45.14 5.34 -34.28
CA LEU A 521 -46.45 4.68 -34.38
C LEU A 521 -46.84 4.00 -33.06
N GLU A 522 -45.86 3.37 -32.41
CA GLU A 522 -46.03 2.69 -31.12
C GLU A 522 -44.70 2.66 -30.38
N ARG A 523 -44.75 2.65 -29.05
CA ARG A 523 -43.56 2.66 -28.17
C ARG A 523 -43.67 1.56 -27.12
N GLY A 524 -42.68 0.67 -27.09
CA GLY A 524 -42.41 -0.21 -25.97
C GLY A 524 -41.44 0.45 -24.97
N GLY A 525 -41.36 -0.10 -23.76
CA GLY A 525 -40.45 0.39 -22.73
C GLY A 525 -39.92 -0.72 -21.83
N ILE A 526 -38.72 -0.51 -21.29
CA ILE A 526 -38.11 -1.33 -20.26
C ILE A 526 -37.77 -0.38 -19.10
N ASP A 527 -38.36 -0.62 -17.93
CA ASP A 527 -38.05 0.13 -16.70
C ASP A 527 -37.22 -0.76 -15.77
N ILE A 528 -36.09 -0.22 -15.29
CA ILE A 528 -35.10 -0.94 -14.51
C ILE A 528 -34.80 -0.13 -13.27
N SER A 529 -34.84 -0.79 -12.11
CA SER A 529 -34.26 -0.26 -10.87
C SER A 529 -33.36 -1.28 -10.21
N PHE A 530 -32.14 -0.85 -9.88
CA PHE A 530 -31.16 -1.68 -9.16
C PHE A 530 -31.37 -1.68 -7.64
N GLY A 531 -32.36 -0.93 -7.14
CA GLY A 531 -32.70 -0.82 -5.73
C GLY A 531 -31.74 0.07 -4.93
N ASP A 532 -32.26 0.59 -3.82
CA ASP A 532 -31.49 1.31 -2.80
C ASP A 532 -32.00 0.91 -1.41
N TYR A 533 -31.15 1.06 -0.40
CA TYR A 533 -31.47 0.71 0.97
C TYR A 533 -30.79 1.68 1.95
N GLU A 534 -31.26 1.73 3.19
CA GLU A 534 -30.59 2.47 4.26
C GLU A 534 -30.51 1.61 5.52
N GLN A 535 -29.51 1.87 6.36
CA GLN A 535 -29.38 1.21 7.66
C GLN A 535 -30.28 1.91 8.69
N HIS A 536 -31.17 1.15 9.32
CA HIS A 536 -32.04 1.62 10.39
C HIS A 536 -31.29 1.73 11.73
N GLU A 537 -31.82 2.48 12.69
CA GLU A 537 -31.21 2.71 14.01
C GLU A 537 -30.91 1.41 14.79
N ASP A 538 -31.67 0.35 14.53
CA ASP A 538 -31.52 -0.96 15.19
C ASP A 538 -30.50 -1.87 14.49
N GLY A 539 -29.84 -1.39 13.42
CA GLY A 539 -28.73 -2.05 12.74
C GLY A 539 -29.09 -2.89 11.51
N TYR A 540 -30.38 -3.14 11.25
CA TYR A 540 -30.88 -3.83 10.05
C TYR A 540 -31.01 -2.88 8.85
N HIS A 541 -30.92 -3.42 7.64
CA HIS A 541 -31.08 -2.63 6.40
C HIS A 541 -32.51 -2.74 5.86
N MET A 542 -33.04 -1.63 5.34
CA MET A 542 -34.35 -1.62 4.68
C MET A 542 -34.27 -1.00 3.28
N PRO A 543 -34.97 -1.57 2.28
CA PRO A 543 -35.14 -0.93 0.98
C PRO A 543 -35.73 0.47 1.11
N THR A 544 -35.07 1.46 0.51
CA THR A 544 -35.64 2.79 0.23
C THR A 544 -36.22 2.85 -1.17
N GLN A 545 -35.68 2.05 -2.09
CA GLN A 545 -36.12 1.86 -3.47
C GLN A 545 -36.05 0.37 -3.81
N GLY A 546 -37.13 -0.21 -4.33
CA GLY A 546 -37.16 -1.64 -4.68
C GLY A 546 -36.32 -1.94 -5.92
N GLN A 547 -35.77 -3.16 -6.01
CA GLN A 547 -35.11 -3.66 -7.21
C GLN A 547 -36.14 -4.36 -8.11
N TYR A 548 -36.21 -3.98 -9.39
CA TYR A 548 -37.15 -4.55 -10.35
C TYR A 548 -36.72 -4.36 -11.81
N PHE A 549 -37.27 -5.18 -12.69
CA PHE A 549 -37.10 -5.15 -14.15
C PHE A 549 -38.47 -5.35 -14.79
N GLU A 550 -39.03 -4.32 -15.43
CA GLU A 550 -40.35 -4.38 -16.06
C GLU A 550 -40.25 -4.16 -17.56
N VAL A 551 -40.58 -5.19 -18.35
CA VAL A 551 -40.56 -5.15 -19.82
C VAL A 551 -41.98 -5.00 -20.36
N ASN A 552 -42.24 -3.92 -21.10
CA ASN A 552 -43.55 -3.59 -21.65
C ASN A 552 -43.47 -3.38 -23.17
N VAL A 553 -43.53 -4.47 -23.95
CA VAL A 553 -43.43 -4.44 -25.43
C VAL A 553 -44.59 -5.11 -26.17
N GLU A 554 -45.62 -5.58 -25.45
CA GLU A 554 -46.76 -6.31 -26.04
C GLU A 554 -47.45 -5.58 -27.19
N LYS A 555 -47.80 -4.31 -26.95
CA LYS A 555 -48.45 -3.47 -27.96
C LYS A 555 -47.56 -3.24 -29.18
N LEU A 556 -46.25 -3.19 -28.96
CA LEU A 556 -45.26 -2.94 -30.01
C LEU A 556 -45.22 -4.10 -31.00
N TYR A 557 -45.01 -5.33 -30.54
CA TYR A 557 -44.96 -6.48 -31.46
C TYR A 557 -46.32 -6.73 -32.13
N THR A 558 -47.44 -6.48 -31.43
CA THR A 558 -48.78 -6.60 -32.01
C THR A 558 -48.98 -5.61 -33.15
N LYS A 559 -48.51 -4.37 -32.97
CA LYS A 559 -48.61 -3.32 -33.99
C LYS A 559 -47.74 -3.62 -35.21
N ILE A 560 -46.52 -4.11 -35.00
CA ILE A 560 -45.62 -4.54 -36.08
C ILE A 560 -46.26 -5.67 -36.89
N GLU A 561 -46.79 -6.68 -36.20
CA GLU A 561 -47.48 -7.81 -36.85
C GLU A 561 -48.67 -7.35 -37.69
N ASP A 562 -49.52 -6.48 -37.16
CA ASP A 562 -50.67 -5.92 -37.87
C ASP A 562 -50.27 -5.16 -39.13
N ASP A 563 -49.23 -4.33 -39.05
CA ASP A 563 -48.83 -3.47 -40.16
C ASP A 563 -48.10 -4.27 -41.25
N VAL A 564 -47.23 -5.22 -40.89
CA VAL A 564 -46.63 -6.13 -41.88
C VAL A 564 -47.69 -7.01 -42.53
N CYS A 565 -48.66 -7.55 -41.78
CA CYS A 565 -49.72 -8.37 -42.36
C CYS A 565 -50.59 -7.59 -43.36
N LYS A 566 -50.90 -6.31 -43.10
CA LYS A 566 -51.61 -5.46 -44.07
C LYS A 566 -50.80 -5.28 -45.36
N ILE A 567 -49.49 -5.07 -45.23
CA ILE A 567 -48.61 -4.89 -46.40
C ILE A 567 -48.54 -6.18 -47.22
N THR A 568 -48.28 -7.31 -46.56
CA THR A 568 -48.28 -8.62 -47.21
C THR A 568 -49.62 -8.93 -47.89
N SER A 569 -50.75 -8.63 -47.25
CA SER A 569 -52.08 -8.80 -47.87
C SER A 569 -52.23 -7.94 -49.13
N ASN A 570 -51.80 -6.68 -49.11
CA ASN A 570 -51.84 -5.82 -50.30
C ASN A 570 -50.94 -6.35 -51.43
N ILE A 571 -49.76 -6.89 -51.11
CA ILE A 571 -48.86 -7.52 -52.08
C ILE A 571 -49.53 -8.75 -52.69
N ASN A 572 -50.14 -9.59 -51.87
CA ASN A 572 -50.83 -10.80 -52.31
C ASN A 572 -52.05 -10.47 -53.19
N ASP A 573 -52.79 -9.40 -52.90
CA ASP A 573 -53.90 -8.95 -53.76
C ASP A 573 -53.37 -8.53 -55.16
N ILE A 574 -52.21 -7.90 -55.24
CA ILE A 574 -51.56 -7.57 -56.53
C ILE A 574 -51.11 -8.86 -57.23
N TYR A 575 -50.45 -9.77 -56.49
CA TYR A 575 -50.01 -11.06 -57.00
C TYR A 575 -51.17 -11.87 -57.60
N GLU A 576 -52.28 -12.03 -56.87
CA GLU A 576 -53.45 -12.79 -57.35
C GLU A 576 -54.05 -12.18 -58.62
N ARG A 577 -54.11 -10.84 -58.71
CA ARG A 577 -54.62 -10.16 -59.90
C ARG A 577 -53.76 -10.43 -61.14
N ILE A 578 -52.44 -10.57 -60.98
CA ILE A 578 -51.50 -10.81 -62.09
C ILE A 578 -51.43 -12.30 -62.43
N SER A 579 -51.44 -13.18 -61.43
CA SER A 579 -51.33 -14.63 -61.61
C SER A 579 -52.46 -15.20 -62.47
N ASN A 580 -53.69 -14.68 -62.31
CA ASN A 580 -54.85 -15.01 -63.15
C ASN A 580 -54.70 -14.68 -64.65
N ILE A 581 -53.60 -14.03 -65.04
CA ILE A 581 -53.29 -13.67 -66.44
C ILE A 581 -52.19 -14.56 -67.02
N ILE A 582 -51.25 -15.00 -66.18
CA ILE A 582 -50.08 -15.78 -66.60
C ILE A 582 -50.44 -17.27 -66.72
N TYR A 583 -51.35 -17.74 -65.87
CA TYR A 583 -51.84 -19.11 -65.78
C TYR A 583 -53.33 -19.18 -66.05
#